data_AF-A0A497SS00-F1
#
_entry.id   AF-A0A497SS00-F1
#
_cell.length_a   1.000
_cell.length_b   1.000
_cell.length_c   1.000
_cell.angle_alpha   90.00
_cell.angle_beta   90.00
_cell.angle_gamma   90.00
#
_symmetry.space_group_name_H-M   'P 1'
#
loop_
_entity.id
_entity.type
_entity.pdbx_description
1 polymer ?
#
loop_
_entity_poly.entity_id
_entity_poly.type
_entity_poly.pdbx_seq_one_letter_code
_entity_poly.pdbx_strand_id
1 'polypeptide(L)'
;MEISNSLVAVLVVAAIVVSVAGTMTTMDILDQYVFSPGEGITGQVWGMVNVSVNQTVALVLTRQEVVFFLNPPSSGLEFMNDTEDNHPRPFALRNDGSTNLNVTLYANQTLFEQVSLPTEKFQYKCGDNSSTCDADGGSPASTTSFTNVPTSATLAIWNMSFQSGNNELEIEINATVPPNEPTGDKITWIEFVGVPACADAFCHL
;
A
#
# COMPACT_ATOMS: atom_id res chain seq x y z
N MET A 1 62.84 68.01 12.92
CA MET A 1 61.64 68.55 12.26
C MET A 1 60.55 68.54 13.32
N GLU A 2 60.28 69.68 13.94
CA GLU A 2 59.28 69.77 15.01
C GLU A 2 57.90 69.93 14.38
N ILE A 3 56.96 69.08 14.79
CA ILE A 3 55.57 69.18 14.34
C ILE A 3 54.95 70.36 15.08
N SER A 4 54.52 71.38 14.33
CA SER A 4 53.81 72.54 14.89
C SER A 4 52.53 72.10 15.60
N ASN A 5 52.26 72.67 16.78
CA ASN A 5 51.03 72.42 17.55
C ASN A 5 49.75 72.60 16.70
N SER A 6 49.79 73.47 15.69
CA SER A 6 48.69 73.65 14.74
C SER A 6 48.48 72.42 13.85
N LEU A 7 49.56 71.76 13.40
CA LEU A 7 49.46 70.53 12.60
C LEU A 7 48.92 69.36 13.45
N VAL A 8 49.35 69.26 14.71
CA VAL A 8 48.80 68.28 15.65
C VAL A 8 47.31 68.48 15.84
N ALA A 9 46.85 69.73 16.01
CA ALA A 9 45.43 70.04 16.17
C ALA A 9 44.60 69.63 14.93
N VAL A 10 45.10 69.89 13.72
CA VAL A 10 44.42 69.51 12.48
C VAL A 10 44.33 67.99 12.32
N LEU A 11 45.41 67.27 12.63
CA LEU A 11 45.43 65.80 12.54
C LEU A 11 44.47 65.15 13.55
N VAL A 12 44.36 65.71 14.75
CA VAL A 12 43.40 65.25 15.77
C VAL A 12 41.96 65.45 15.29
N VAL A 13 41.63 66.62 14.73
CA VAL A 13 40.28 66.88 14.19
C VAL A 13 39.96 65.95 13.01
N ALA A 14 40.90 65.76 12.09
CA ALA A 14 40.73 64.84 10.97
C ALA A 14 40.48 63.40 11.42
N ALA A 15 41.22 62.91 12.42
CA ALA A 15 41.04 61.57 12.97
C ALA A 15 39.66 61.38 13.62
N ILE A 16 39.15 62.40 14.33
CA ILE A 16 37.81 62.36 14.93
C ILE A 16 36.74 62.30 13.84
N VAL A 17 36.83 63.15 12.81
CA VAL A 17 35.83 63.18 11.73
C VAL A 17 35.78 61.85 10.98
N VAL A 18 36.94 61.25 10.67
CA VAL A 18 37.00 59.94 9.99
C VAL A 18 36.44 58.83 10.88
N SER A 19 36.73 58.86 12.19
CA SER A 19 36.17 57.90 13.14
C SER A 19 34.64 57.99 13.19
N VAL A 20 34.10 59.21 13.32
CA VAL A 20 32.64 59.44 13.38
C VAL A 20 31.96 59.03 12.07
N ALA A 21 32.50 59.46 10.91
CA ALA A 21 31.95 59.08 9.62
C ALA A 21 32.00 57.56 9.39
N GLY A 22 33.10 56.90 9.76
CA GLY A 22 33.22 55.45 9.73
C GLY A 22 32.15 54.78 10.57
N THR A 23 31.96 55.21 11.83
CA THR A 23 30.92 54.65 12.71
C THR A 23 29.51 54.87 12.17
N MET A 24 29.21 56.05 11.60
CA MET A 24 27.90 56.33 10.99
C MET A 24 27.63 55.43 9.79
N THR A 25 28.59 55.26 8.88
CA THR A 25 28.42 54.35 7.74
C THR A 25 28.24 52.90 8.16
N THR A 26 28.95 52.44 9.20
CA THR A 26 28.74 51.09 9.72
C THR A 26 27.39 50.94 10.42
N MET A 27 26.86 51.99 11.06
CA MET A 27 25.51 51.96 11.64
C MET A 27 24.43 51.98 10.56
N ASP A 28 24.59 52.75 9.48
CA ASP A 28 23.65 52.76 8.35
C ASP A 28 23.61 51.40 7.61
N ILE A 29 24.77 50.73 7.45
CA ILE A 29 24.83 49.39 6.85
C ILE A 29 24.19 48.35 7.78
N LEU A 30 24.32 48.49 9.10
CA LEU A 30 23.67 47.61 10.07
C LEU A 30 22.16 47.87 10.17
N ASP A 31 21.70 49.10 9.96
CA ASP A 31 20.26 49.44 9.91
C ASP A 31 19.58 48.87 8.64
N GLN A 32 20.33 48.69 7.55
CA GLN A 32 19.87 47.92 6.39
C GLN A 32 19.81 46.41 6.63
N TYR A 33 20.49 45.90 7.65
CA TYR A 33 20.49 44.49 8.02
C TYR A 33 19.56 44.27 9.22
N VAL A 34 18.26 44.26 8.94
CA VAL A 34 17.22 44.01 9.94
C VAL A 34 17.36 42.58 10.50
N PHE A 35 18.01 42.45 11.66
CA PHE A 35 17.78 41.34 12.58
C PHE A 35 17.07 41.90 13.80
N SER A 36 15.74 42.03 13.72
CA SER A 36 14.94 42.39 14.88
C SER A 36 14.86 41.19 15.84
N PRO A 37 15.36 41.29 17.09
CA PRO A 37 15.06 40.32 18.11
C PRO A 37 13.71 40.70 18.71
N GLY A 38 12.63 40.18 18.11
CA GLY A 38 11.29 40.29 18.70
C GLY A 38 10.21 40.92 17.84
N GLU A 39 10.48 41.35 16.61
CA GLU A 39 9.41 41.55 15.63
C GLU A 39 9.21 40.27 14.82
N GLY A 40 8.05 39.63 15.02
CA GLY A 40 7.59 38.55 14.16
C GLY A 40 7.65 38.99 12.71
N ILE A 41 8.00 38.06 11.82
CA ILE A 41 8.02 38.26 10.37
C ILE A 41 6.72 38.97 9.94
N THR A 42 6.77 40.29 9.66
CA THR A 42 5.62 41.12 9.24
C THR A 42 5.45 41.17 7.72
N GLY A 43 5.95 40.16 7.02
CA GLY A 43 5.64 39.89 5.62
C GLY A 43 5.30 38.42 5.48
N GLN A 44 4.09 38.08 5.07
CA GLN A 44 3.70 36.70 4.85
C GLN A 44 4.52 36.14 3.69
N VAL A 45 5.62 35.44 3.99
CA VAL A 45 6.42 34.76 2.97
C VAL A 45 5.68 33.48 2.59
N TRP A 46 4.96 33.55 1.47
CA TRP A 46 4.33 32.39 0.86
C TRP A 46 5.31 31.74 -0.11
N GLY A 47 5.50 30.44 0.04
CA GLY A 47 6.24 29.60 -0.89
C GLY A 47 5.46 28.31 -1.14
N MET A 48 5.50 27.80 -2.36
CA MET A 48 4.92 26.48 -2.66
C MET A 48 5.92 25.40 -2.24
N VAL A 49 5.50 24.51 -1.35
CA VAL A 49 6.23 23.29 -1.02
C VAL A 49 5.57 22.14 -1.78
N ASN A 50 6.35 21.42 -2.59
CA ASN A 50 5.87 20.21 -3.22
C ASN A 50 6.08 19.03 -2.27
N VAL A 51 5.01 18.35 -1.89
CA VAL A 51 5.04 17.12 -1.10
C VAL A 51 4.47 16.02 -1.98
N SER A 52 5.27 14.97 -2.22
CA SER A 52 4.87 13.80 -3.00
C SER A 52 4.93 12.57 -2.11
N VAL A 53 3.85 11.79 -2.09
CA VAL A 53 3.81 10.47 -1.46
C VAL A 53 3.66 9.44 -2.58
N ASN A 54 4.55 8.45 -2.63
CA ASN A 54 4.45 7.38 -3.61
C ASN A 54 3.68 6.21 -2.99
N GLN A 55 2.75 5.63 -3.75
CA GLN A 55 2.00 4.45 -3.32
C GLN A 55 2.58 3.19 -3.98
N THR A 56 2.70 2.11 -3.22
CA THR A 56 3.16 0.81 -3.72
C THR A 56 2.04 -0.21 -3.66
N VAL A 57 1.85 -0.95 -4.77
CA VAL A 57 0.95 -2.10 -4.87
C VAL A 57 1.78 -3.36 -4.78
N ALA A 58 1.59 -4.15 -3.73
CA ALA A 58 2.30 -5.41 -3.54
C ALA A 58 1.40 -6.44 -2.87
N LEU A 59 0.96 -7.43 -3.65
CA LEU A 59 0.22 -8.59 -3.18
C LEU A 59 1.16 -9.80 -3.17
N VAL A 60 1.24 -10.49 -2.03
CA VAL A 60 2.12 -11.64 -1.81
C VAL A 60 1.27 -12.85 -1.47
N LEU A 61 1.52 -14.00 -2.12
CA LEU A 61 0.98 -15.28 -1.69
C LEU A 61 1.90 -15.83 -0.58
N THR A 62 1.43 -15.82 0.67
CA THR A 62 2.17 -16.43 1.80
C THR A 62 1.96 -17.94 1.86
N ARG A 63 0.82 -18.42 1.34
CA ARG A 63 0.58 -19.83 1.02
C ARG A 63 0.04 -19.95 -0.40
N GLN A 64 0.78 -20.68 -1.24
CA GLN A 64 0.54 -20.78 -2.69
C GLN A 64 0.13 -22.18 -3.17
N GLU A 65 -0.07 -23.11 -2.23
CA GLU A 65 -0.42 -24.50 -2.55
C GLU A 65 -1.48 -24.98 -1.56
N VAL A 66 -2.52 -25.62 -2.11
CA VAL A 66 -3.55 -26.34 -1.37
C VAL A 66 -3.58 -27.75 -1.94
N VAL A 67 -3.16 -28.72 -1.13
CA VAL A 67 -3.13 -30.13 -1.54
C VAL A 67 -4.33 -30.84 -0.94
N PHE A 68 -5.34 -31.06 -1.76
CA PHE A 68 -6.43 -31.97 -1.43
C PHE A 68 -6.00 -33.42 -1.65
N PHE A 69 -6.56 -34.32 -0.85
CA PHE A 69 -6.59 -35.77 -1.11
C PHE A 69 -5.24 -36.41 -1.43
N LEU A 70 -4.43 -36.70 -0.41
CA LEU A 70 -3.23 -37.51 -0.60
C LEU A 70 -3.54 -38.98 -1.01
N ASN A 71 -4.77 -39.46 -0.75
CA ASN A 71 -5.26 -40.79 -1.12
C ASN A 71 -6.80 -40.79 -1.26
N PRO A 72 -7.40 -40.24 -2.33
CA PRO A 72 -8.84 -40.30 -2.51
C PRO A 72 -9.31 -41.77 -2.62
N PRO A 73 -10.46 -42.13 -2.05
CA PRO A 73 -10.99 -43.49 -2.18
C PRO A 73 -11.21 -43.82 -3.66
N SER A 74 -10.71 -44.98 -4.11
CA SER A 74 -10.79 -45.44 -5.51
C SER A 74 -12.19 -45.84 -5.96
N SER A 75 -13.20 -45.73 -5.09
CA SER A 75 -14.60 -45.91 -5.44
C SER A 75 -15.06 -44.65 -6.17
N GLY A 76 -15.57 -44.75 -7.39
CA GLY A 76 -16.13 -43.64 -8.20
C GLY A 76 -17.38 -42.96 -7.61
N LEU A 77 -17.37 -42.72 -6.30
CA LEU A 77 -18.31 -41.93 -5.54
C LEU A 77 -17.82 -40.48 -5.51
N GLU A 78 -18.78 -39.55 -5.39
CA GLU A 78 -18.45 -38.15 -5.15
C GLU A 78 -17.75 -38.01 -3.79
N PHE A 79 -16.60 -37.35 -3.79
CA PHE A 79 -15.85 -37.02 -2.58
C PHE A 79 -15.71 -35.51 -2.51
N MET A 80 -16.05 -34.91 -1.37
CA MET A 80 -16.03 -33.46 -1.15
C MET A 80 -15.12 -33.14 0.04
N ASN A 81 -14.34 -32.07 -0.08
CA ASN A 81 -13.66 -31.43 1.04
C ASN A 81 -13.46 -29.95 0.75
N ASP A 82 -13.28 -29.19 1.82
CA ASP A 82 -12.97 -27.77 1.77
C ASP A 82 -11.77 -27.45 2.68
N THR A 83 -11.42 -26.17 2.76
CA THR A 83 -10.31 -25.67 3.59
C THR A 83 -10.77 -24.90 4.83
N GLU A 84 -12.08 -24.81 5.12
CA GLU A 84 -12.60 -23.97 6.22
C GLU A 84 -12.10 -24.42 7.59
N ASP A 85 -11.84 -25.72 7.74
CA ASP A 85 -11.30 -26.31 8.95
C ASP A 85 -9.75 -26.31 9.00
N ASN A 86 -9.10 -25.65 8.03
CA ASN A 86 -7.66 -25.64 7.80
C ASN A 86 -7.03 -27.01 7.48
N HIS A 87 -7.82 -27.99 7.01
CA HIS A 87 -7.37 -29.33 6.61
C HIS A 87 -7.90 -29.76 5.22
N PRO A 88 -7.28 -29.28 4.12
CA PRO A 88 -5.98 -28.60 4.06
C PRO A 88 -6.06 -27.09 4.33
N ARG A 89 -4.90 -26.45 4.53
CA ARG A 89 -4.85 -24.99 4.73
C ARG A 89 -5.21 -24.24 3.45
N PRO A 90 -5.99 -23.14 3.52
CA PRO A 90 -6.34 -22.34 2.35
C PRO A 90 -5.15 -21.54 1.79
N PHE A 91 -5.32 -20.98 0.60
CA PHE A 91 -4.39 -19.96 0.10
C PHE A 91 -4.40 -18.76 1.05
N ALA A 92 -3.24 -18.15 1.27
CA ALA A 92 -3.10 -16.97 2.11
C ALA A 92 -2.44 -15.86 1.30
N LEU A 93 -3.08 -14.70 1.32
CA LEU A 93 -2.71 -13.50 0.58
C LEU A 93 -2.35 -12.42 1.59
N ARG A 94 -1.27 -11.69 1.34
CA ARG A 94 -0.82 -10.57 2.17
C ARG A 94 -0.59 -9.32 1.35
N ASN A 95 -1.13 -8.20 1.80
CA ASN A 95 -0.87 -6.88 1.24
C ASN A 95 0.39 -6.28 1.91
N ASP A 96 1.50 -6.29 1.18
CA ASP A 96 2.78 -5.70 1.59
C ASP A 96 2.98 -4.30 0.95
N GLY A 97 1.92 -3.77 0.32
CA GLY A 97 1.91 -2.46 -0.28
C GLY A 97 1.77 -1.33 0.74
N SER A 98 1.39 -0.16 0.23
CA SER A 98 1.14 1.04 1.03
C SER A 98 -0.25 1.62 0.78
N THR A 99 -1.13 0.84 0.16
CA THR A 99 -2.50 1.20 -0.17
C THR A 99 -3.38 -0.04 -0.09
N ASN A 100 -4.67 0.14 0.16
CA ASN A 100 -5.61 -0.97 0.21
C ASN A 100 -5.79 -1.57 -1.19
N LEU A 101 -6.05 -2.87 -1.27
CA LEU A 101 -6.17 -3.59 -2.54
C LEU A 101 -7.54 -4.22 -2.73
N ASN A 102 -8.03 -4.19 -3.95
CA ASN A 102 -9.07 -5.11 -4.40
C ASN A 102 -8.39 -6.30 -5.06
N VAL A 103 -8.69 -7.51 -4.59
CA VAL A 103 -8.12 -8.73 -5.15
C VAL A 103 -9.19 -9.40 -6.00
N THR A 104 -8.85 -9.60 -7.27
CA THR A 104 -9.63 -10.41 -8.19
C THR A 104 -8.97 -11.78 -8.36
N LEU A 105 -9.76 -12.78 -8.70
CA LEU A 105 -9.25 -14.09 -9.07
C LEU A 105 -9.95 -14.70 -10.28
N TYR A 106 -9.26 -15.63 -10.93
CA TYR A 106 -9.79 -16.45 -12.02
C TYR A 106 -8.91 -17.68 -12.24
N ALA A 107 -9.44 -18.67 -12.96
CA ALA A 107 -8.68 -19.83 -13.42
C ALA A 107 -8.88 -20.04 -14.93
N ASN A 108 -7.79 -20.38 -15.62
CA ASN A 108 -7.81 -20.66 -17.06
C ASN A 108 -8.01 -22.15 -17.38
N GLN A 109 -7.87 -23.02 -16.38
CA GLN A 109 -7.96 -24.47 -16.51
C GLN A 109 -8.84 -25.04 -15.40
N THR A 110 -9.68 -26.02 -15.75
CA THR A 110 -10.47 -26.74 -14.76
C THR A 110 -9.60 -27.65 -13.90
N LEU A 111 -10.03 -27.90 -12.66
CA LEU A 111 -9.38 -28.86 -11.76
C LEU A 111 -9.62 -30.31 -12.22
N PHE A 112 -10.82 -30.61 -12.74
CA PHE A 112 -11.27 -31.96 -13.08
C PHE A 112 -11.46 -32.12 -14.59
N GLU A 113 -11.10 -33.28 -15.14
CA GLU A 113 -11.22 -33.56 -16.58
C GLU A 113 -12.68 -33.72 -17.02
N GLN A 114 -13.54 -34.24 -16.15
CA GLN A 114 -14.94 -34.51 -16.51
C GLN A 114 -15.84 -33.27 -16.45
N VAL A 115 -15.35 -32.13 -15.95
CA VAL A 115 -16.18 -30.94 -15.74
C VAL A 115 -15.43 -29.68 -16.13
N SER A 116 -16.07 -28.81 -16.92
CA SER A 116 -15.52 -27.51 -17.30
C SER A 116 -15.76 -26.43 -16.24
N LEU A 117 -14.91 -25.40 -16.22
CA LEU A 117 -15.17 -24.17 -15.46
C LEU A 117 -16.25 -23.30 -16.14
N PRO A 118 -16.99 -22.48 -15.37
CA PRO A 118 -17.13 -22.51 -13.91
C PRO A 118 -18.02 -23.68 -13.45
N THR A 119 -17.72 -24.30 -12.31
CA THR A 119 -18.46 -25.48 -11.80
C THR A 119 -18.64 -25.47 -10.28
N GLU A 120 -19.73 -26.06 -9.80
CA GLU A 120 -19.98 -26.29 -8.35
C GLU A 120 -18.97 -27.24 -7.71
N LYS A 121 -18.23 -28.01 -8.54
CA LYS A 121 -17.22 -28.95 -8.09
C LYS A 121 -15.90 -28.26 -7.72
N PHE A 122 -15.73 -26.98 -8.08
CA PHE A 122 -14.55 -26.20 -7.76
C PHE A 122 -14.95 -24.75 -7.46
N GLN A 123 -15.02 -24.44 -6.16
CA GLN A 123 -15.54 -23.19 -5.65
C GLN A 123 -14.52 -22.49 -4.76
N TYR A 124 -14.70 -21.19 -4.59
CA TYR A 124 -13.92 -20.37 -3.68
C TYR A 124 -14.82 -19.49 -2.81
N LYS A 125 -14.27 -19.02 -1.69
CA LYS A 125 -14.75 -17.85 -0.96
C LYS A 125 -13.58 -17.17 -0.26
N CYS A 126 -13.79 -15.93 0.17
CA CYS A 126 -12.88 -15.25 1.08
C CYS A 126 -12.98 -15.90 2.46
N GLY A 127 -11.83 -16.17 3.07
CA GLY A 127 -11.66 -16.66 4.44
C GLY A 127 -10.96 -15.64 5.33
N ASP A 128 -11.33 -15.66 6.61
CA ASP A 128 -10.76 -14.77 7.61
C ASP A 128 -9.38 -15.28 8.05
N ASN A 129 -8.45 -14.36 8.32
CA ASN A 129 -7.15 -14.68 8.91
C ASN A 129 -6.73 -13.57 9.88
N SER A 130 -5.79 -12.71 9.49
CA SER A 130 -5.45 -11.53 10.30
C SER A 130 -6.51 -10.42 10.18
N SER A 131 -7.27 -10.44 9.07
CA SER A 131 -8.41 -9.57 8.83
C SER A 131 -9.67 -10.39 8.59
N THR A 132 -10.81 -9.71 8.49
CA THR A 132 -12.10 -10.34 8.17
C THR A 132 -12.57 -9.95 6.78
N CYS A 133 -13.14 -10.90 6.05
CA CYS A 133 -13.68 -10.70 4.72
C CYS A 133 -14.89 -9.76 4.68
N ASP A 134 -15.59 -9.63 5.81
CA ASP A 134 -16.78 -8.79 6.02
C ASP A 134 -16.46 -7.41 6.61
N ALA A 135 -15.18 -6.97 6.60
CA ALA A 135 -14.71 -5.81 7.37
C ALA A 135 -15.46 -4.51 7.08
N ASP A 136 -15.96 -4.33 5.85
CA ASP A 136 -16.69 -3.15 5.43
C ASP A 136 -17.96 -3.58 4.70
N GLY A 137 -19.13 -3.43 5.33
CA GLY A 137 -20.46 -3.69 4.73
C GLY A 137 -20.84 -2.77 3.55
N GLY A 138 -19.85 -2.32 2.77
CA GLY A 138 -19.99 -1.55 1.54
C GLY A 138 -20.27 -2.44 0.33
N SER A 139 -20.68 -1.80 -0.76
CA SER A 139 -20.81 -2.43 -2.07
C SER A 139 -19.76 -1.81 -3.00
N PRO A 140 -18.96 -2.63 -3.70
CA PRO A 140 -18.98 -4.09 -3.71
C PRO A 140 -18.37 -4.69 -2.43
N ALA A 141 -18.68 -5.98 -2.17
CA ALA A 141 -18.22 -6.71 -0.99
C ALA A 141 -17.34 -7.91 -1.41
N SER A 142 -16.56 -8.43 -0.48
CA SER A 142 -15.83 -9.69 -0.66
C SER A 142 -16.82 -10.84 -0.88
N THR A 143 -16.36 -11.89 -1.56
CA THR A 143 -17.17 -13.10 -1.78
C THR A 143 -17.11 -13.98 -0.53
N THR A 144 -18.08 -13.89 0.38
CA THR A 144 -18.08 -14.62 1.67
C THR A 144 -18.83 -15.96 1.66
N SER A 145 -19.47 -16.31 0.55
CA SER A 145 -20.13 -17.61 0.33
C SER A 145 -19.46 -18.34 -0.82
N PHE A 146 -19.39 -19.68 -0.74
CA PHE A 146 -18.80 -20.47 -1.82
C PHE A 146 -19.50 -20.20 -3.15
N THR A 147 -18.70 -19.78 -4.12
CA THR A 147 -19.13 -19.58 -5.51
C THR A 147 -18.11 -20.21 -6.45
N ASN A 148 -18.55 -20.53 -7.66
CA ASN A 148 -17.72 -21.24 -8.61
C ASN A 148 -16.50 -20.40 -9.03
N VAL A 149 -15.34 -21.02 -9.16
CA VAL A 149 -14.15 -20.34 -9.67
C VAL A 149 -14.43 -19.86 -11.10
N PRO A 150 -14.28 -18.55 -11.40
CA PRO A 150 -14.65 -17.98 -12.68
C PRO A 150 -13.52 -18.15 -13.71
N THR A 151 -13.89 -18.06 -15.00
CA THR A 151 -12.95 -18.04 -16.13
C THR A 151 -12.44 -16.64 -16.48
N SER A 152 -12.97 -15.61 -15.83
CA SER A 152 -12.58 -14.21 -15.98
C SER A 152 -12.39 -13.56 -14.62
N ALA A 153 -11.47 -12.60 -14.52
CA ALA A 153 -11.15 -11.91 -13.27
C ALA A 153 -12.41 -11.36 -12.60
N THR A 154 -12.72 -11.91 -11.42
CA THR A 154 -13.88 -11.51 -10.60
C THR A 154 -13.38 -11.09 -9.22
N LEU A 155 -14.02 -10.08 -8.64
CA LEU A 155 -13.70 -9.61 -7.29
C LEU A 155 -13.89 -10.74 -6.26
N ALA A 156 -12.82 -11.07 -5.54
CA ALA A 156 -12.84 -12.03 -4.45
C ALA A 156 -12.74 -11.35 -3.09
N ILE A 157 -11.84 -10.37 -2.97
CA ILE A 157 -11.60 -9.61 -1.75
C ILE A 157 -11.72 -8.13 -2.07
N TRP A 158 -12.57 -7.44 -1.32
CA TRP A 158 -12.71 -6.00 -1.38
C TRP A 158 -11.87 -5.33 -0.29
N ASN A 159 -11.19 -4.24 -0.64
CA ASN A 159 -10.53 -3.33 0.31
C ASN A 159 -9.55 -3.98 1.32
N MET A 160 -8.74 -4.91 0.85
CA MET A 160 -7.71 -5.58 1.64
C MET A 160 -6.70 -4.57 2.20
N SER A 161 -6.65 -4.42 3.53
CA SER A 161 -5.82 -3.43 4.22
C SER A 161 -4.32 -3.72 4.08
N PHE A 162 -3.48 -2.67 4.11
CA PHE A 162 -2.03 -2.78 4.23
C PHE A 162 -1.54 -2.62 5.69
N GLN A 163 -2.45 -2.40 6.64
CA GLN A 163 -2.11 -2.17 8.04
C GLN A 163 -1.57 -3.45 8.70
N SER A 164 -0.44 -3.33 9.38
CA SER A 164 0.18 -4.44 10.11
C SER A 164 -0.83 -5.14 11.03
N GLY A 165 -0.95 -6.46 10.88
CA GLY A 165 -1.85 -7.30 11.68
C GLY A 165 -3.27 -7.40 11.13
N ASN A 166 -3.62 -6.65 10.08
CA ASN A 166 -4.88 -6.73 9.34
C ASN A 166 -4.64 -6.84 7.83
N ASN A 167 -3.43 -7.22 7.42
CA ASN A 167 -3.00 -7.20 6.01
C ASN A 167 -2.96 -8.58 5.36
N GLU A 168 -3.46 -9.61 6.03
CA GLU A 168 -3.52 -10.98 5.53
C GLU A 168 -4.97 -11.52 5.57
N LEU A 169 -5.40 -12.11 4.46
CA LEU A 169 -6.69 -12.79 4.27
C LEU A 169 -6.47 -14.13 3.56
N GLU A 170 -7.46 -15.01 3.65
CA GLU A 170 -7.42 -16.33 3.05
C GLU A 170 -8.40 -16.45 1.89
N ILE A 171 -8.12 -17.40 1.00
CA ILE A 171 -9.06 -17.85 -0.02
C ILE A 171 -9.32 -19.33 0.24
N GLU A 172 -10.53 -19.58 0.72
CA GLU A 172 -11.04 -20.91 0.97
C GLU A 172 -11.42 -21.57 -0.33
N ILE A 173 -11.14 -22.86 -0.45
CA ILE A 173 -11.45 -23.67 -1.62
C ILE A 173 -12.35 -24.82 -1.21
N ASN A 174 -13.42 -25.05 -1.97
CA ASN A 174 -14.22 -26.27 -1.89
C ASN A 174 -14.01 -27.06 -3.20
N ALA A 175 -13.59 -28.31 -3.06
CA ALA A 175 -13.36 -29.22 -4.17
C ALA A 175 -14.18 -30.51 -3.98
N THR A 176 -14.98 -30.83 -5.00
CA THR A 176 -15.76 -32.07 -5.05
C THR A 176 -15.37 -32.88 -6.28
N VAL A 177 -14.80 -34.07 -6.08
CA VAL A 177 -14.44 -34.98 -7.18
C VAL A 177 -15.72 -35.42 -7.90
N PRO A 178 -15.86 -35.16 -9.21
CA PRO A 178 -17.04 -35.54 -9.97
C PRO A 178 -17.08 -37.07 -10.21
N PRO A 179 -18.27 -37.65 -10.43
CA PRO A 179 -18.39 -39.06 -10.79
C PRO A 179 -17.59 -39.39 -12.05
N ASN A 180 -16.92 -40.55 -12.06
CA ASN A 180 -16.10 -41.03 -13.17
C ASN A 180 -14.88 -40.16 -13.51
N GLU A 181 -14.42 -39.31 -12.58
CA GLU A 181 -13.12 -38.64 -12.75
C GLU A 181 -12.00 -39.69 -12.88
N PRO A 182 -11.18 -39.65 -13.95
CA PRO A 182 -10.08 -40.58 -14.11
C PRO A 182 -9.06 -40.48 -12.98
N THR A 183 -8.51 -41.62 -12.55
CA THR A 183 -7.44 -41.65 -11.55
C THR A 183 -6.19 -40.89 -12.02
N GLY A 184 -5.55 -40.18 -11.11
CA GLY A 184 -4.30 -39.46 -11.35
C GLY A 184 -4.30 -38.10 -10.67
N ASP A 185 -3.13 -37.47 -10.59
CA ASP A 185 -2.99 -36.16 -9.96
C ASP A 185 -3.73 -35.10 -10.77
N LYS A 186 -4.53 -34.29 -10.08
CA LYS A 186 -5.29 -33.18 -10.65
C LYS A 186 -4.74 -31.87 -10.10
N ILE A 187 -4.25 -31.02 -11.00
CA ILE A 187 -3.60 -29.75 -10.65
C ILE A 187 -4.17 -28.66 -11.55
N THR A 188 -4.53 -27.52 -10.94
CA THR A 188 -4.88 -26.30 -11.66
C THR A 188 -4.29 -25.09 -10.96
N TRP A 189 -4.29 -23.96 -11.65
CA TRP A 189 -3.79 -22.68 -11.17
C TRP A 189 -4.93 -21.67 -11.06
N ILE A 190 -5.03 -21.03 -9.89
CA ILE A 190 -5.83 -19.82 -9.70
C ILE A 190 -4.87 -18.63 -9.76
N GLU A 191 -5.21 -17.64 -10.56
CA GLU A 191 -4.46 -16.39 -10.63
C GLU A 191 -5.12 -15.32 -9.78
N PHE A 192 -4.33 -14.65 -8.93
CA PHE A 192 -4.78 -13.55 -8.07
C PHE A 192 -4.16 -12.24 -8.56
N VAL A 193 -5.00 -11.21 -8.76
CA VAL A 193 -4.57 -9.89 -9.20
C VAL A 193 -5.04 -8.85 -8.20
N GLY A 194 -4.09 -8.18 -7.55
CA GLY A 194 -4.34 -7.04 -6.67
C GLY A 194 -4.24 -5.72 -7.42
N VAL A 195 -5.28 -4.89 -7.33
CA VAL A 195 -5.29 -3.51 -7.83
C VAL A 195 -5.57 -2.54 -6.68
N PRO A 196 -5.12 -1.28 -6.73
CA PRO A 196 -5.50 -0.29 -5.72
C PRO A 196 -7.01 -0.23 -5.54
N ALA A 197 -7.48 -0.23 -4.30
CA ALA A 197 -8.91 -0.14 -3.99
C ALA A 197 -9.53 1.19 -4.48
N CYS A 198 -8.68 2.19 -4.70
CA CYS A 198 -9.06 3.50 -5.22
C CYS A 198 -8.43 3.72 -6.61
N ALA A 199 -8.96 3.05 -7.63
CA ALA A 199 -8.56 3.26 -9.03
C ALA A 199 -9.33 4.41 -9.70
N ASP A 200 -10.30 5.00 -9.00
CA ASP A 200 -11.17 6.04 -9.52
C ASP A 200 -10.59 7.43 -9.17
N ALA A 201 -10.85 8.43 -10.03
CA ALA A 201 -10.26 9.78 -10.03
C ALA A 201 -10.50 10.66 -8.77
N PHE A 202 -10.91 10.09 -7.65
CA PHE A 202 -11.32 10.79 -6.43
C PHE A 202 -10.60 10.32 -5.15
N CYS A 203 -9.47 9.62 -5.24
CA CYS A 203 -8.56 9.54 -4.09
C CYS A 203 -7.67 10.78 -4.00
N HIS A 204 -8.26 11.87 -3.50
CA HIS A 204 -7.50 12.93 -2.87
C HIS A 204 -7.45 12.63 -1.37
N LEU A 205 -6.24 12.33 -0.89
CA LEU A 205 -5.88 12.46 0.53
C LEU A 205 -6.13 13.89 1.01
#